data_AF-A0A8H8IWH2-F1
#
_entry.id   AF-A0A8H8IWH2-F1
#
_cell.length_a   1.000
_cell.length_b   1.000
_cell.length_c   1.000
_cell.angle_alpha   90.00
_cell.angle_beta   90.00
_cell.angle_gamma   90.00
#
_symmetry.space_group_name_H-M   'P 1'
#
loop_
_entity.id
_entity.type
_entity.pdbx_description
1 polymer ?
#
loop_
_entity_poly.entity_id
_entity_poly.type
_entity_poly.pdbx_seq_one_letter_code
_entity_poly.pdbx_strand_id
1 'polypeptide(L)'
;MAFSLSVTENPSGIGNQYALPFSEPHIVDLLIVGSFLYLLNVIHGIFQFLFGAGLVGQLALGAVYTIPLANILPFDIQTSIGTIGYLGLLLLIVEGGLDARLDILSERRSLFICIIVALSGIGLPIGVSILALHFGYSYSVLESFVVGAALSATSLGTTFAIMSSFRFPSSRPDTYVLDSGDEPRQESSASSKEGGLGDTRAGTILIGAALLDDIVGLVISSVVSNLGSTNSGPIHACVAHRNLTTYPYLCPDSVRTWPGGP
;
A
#
# COMPACT_ATOMS: atom_id res chain seq x y z
N MET A 1 40.37 0.31 25.45
CA MET A 1 40.23 -0.92 26.25
C MET A 1 39.44 -1.91 25.42
N ALA A 2 40.15 -2.83 24.74
CA ALA A 2 39.55 -3.84 23.88
C ALA A 2 39.07 -5.01 24.74
N PHE A 3 37.78 -5.37 24.61
CA PHE A 3 37.23 -6.58 25.22
C PHE A 3 37.17 -7.66 24.13
N SER A 4 38.23 -8.47 24.07
CA SER A 4 38.36 -9.58 23.12
C SER A 4 37.72 -10.82 23.75
N LEU A 5 36.48 -11.15 23.36
CA LEU A 5 35.87 -12.44 23.70
C LEU A 5 36.31 -13.47 22.66
N SER A 6 37.39 -14.18 22.96
CA SER A 6 37.74 -15.43 22.28
C SER A 6 36.73 -16.50 22.69
N VAL A 7 35.74 -16.75 21.82
CA VAL A 7 34.91 -17.95 21.91
C VAL A 7 35.79 -19.14 21.54
N THR A 8 36.15 -19.93 22.54
CA THR A 8 36.78 -21.25 22.37
C THR A 8 35.87 -22.18 21.56
N GLU A 9 36.33 -22.62 20.40
CA GLU A 9 35.71 -23.68 19.60
C GLU A 9 35.56 -24.96 20.43
N ASN A 10 34.34 -25.47 20.52
CA ASN A 10 34.02 -26.80 21.03
C ASN A 10 33.84 -27.76 19.83
N PRO A 11 34.57 -28.90 19.76
CA PRO A 11 34.56 -29.78 18.58
C PRO A 11 33.33 -30.69 18.43
N SER A 12 32.22 -30.39 19.11
CA SER A 12 30.92 -31.03 18.88
C SER A 12 29.95 -30.04 18.23
N GLY A 13 29.69 -30.24 16.93
CA GLY A 13 28.93 -29.35 16.06
C GLY A 13 27.44 -29.21 16.39
N ILE A 14 27.13 -28.60 17.53
CA ILE A 14 25.81 -28.05 17.87
C ILE A 14 26.05 -26.60 18.35
N GLY A 15 26.59 -25.77 17.46
CA GLY A 15 26.71 -24.33 17.71
C GLY A 15 25.32 -23.70 17.76
N ASN A 16 25.07 -22.85 18.76
CA ASN A 16 23.80 -22.16 19.03
C ASN A 16 23.20 -21.50 17.76
N GLN A 17 22.30 -22.20 17.08
CA GLN A 17 21.59 -21.71 15.88
C GLN A 17 20.41 -20.77 16.19
N TYR A 18 20.36 -20.21 17.41
CA TYR A 18 19.26 -19.37 17.88
C TYR A 18 19.61 -17.88 17.96
N ALA A 19 20.81 -17.47 17.55
CA ALA A 19 21.24 -16.07 17.58
C ALA A 19 21.75 -15.63 16.22
N LEU A 20 21.17 -14.55 15.70
CA LEU A 20 21.72 -13.85 14.54
C LEU A 20 23.07 -13.22 14.96
N PRO A 21 24.14 -13.39 14.17
CA PRO A 21 25.42 -12.76 14.46
C PRO A 21 25.25 -11.24 14.46
N PHE A 22 25.71 -10.57 15.53
CA PHE A 22 25.67 -9.11 15.60
C PHE A 22 26.66 -8.52 14.59
N SER A 23 26.14 -7.86 13.57
CA SER A 23 26.91 -7.00 12.68
C SER A 23 26.57 -5.56 13.02
N GLU A 24 27.57 -4.77 13.39
CA GLU A 24 27.37 -3.35 13.65
C GLU A 24 26.92 -2.66 12.35
N PRO A 25 25.75 -1.98 12.34
CA PRO A 25 25.31 -1.25 11.16
C PRO A 25 26.19 -0.01 10.95
N HIS A 26 26.49 0.30 9.69
CA HIS A 26 27.30 1.46 9.38
C HIS A 26 26.56 2.76 9.78
N ILE A 27 27.29 3.74 10.30
CA ILE A 27 26.69 4.97 10.83
C ILE A 27 25.90 5.75 9.77
N VAL A 28 26.29 5.62 8.51
CA VAL A 28 25.59 6.22 7.36
C VAL A 28 24.21 5.60 7.16
N ASP A 29 24.07 4.27 7.34
CA ASP A 29 22.79 3.59 7.18
C ASP A 29 21.82 4.01 8.29
N LEU A 30 22.32 4.12 9.53
CA LEU A 30 21.55 4.65 10.65
C LEU A 30 21.12 6.09 10.42
N LEU A 31 21.99 6.94 9.87
CA LEU A 31 21.68 8.32 9.57
C LEU A 31 20.64 8.43 8.43
N ILE A 32 20.73 7.58 7.42
CA ILE A 32 19.76 7.52 6.33
C ILE A 32 18.39 7.09 6.86
N VAL A 33 18.31 5.97 7.59
CA VAL A 33 17.05 5.48 8.18
C VAL A 33 16.47 6.49 9.17
N GLY A 34 17.31 7.11 10.01
CA GLY A 34 16.92 8.18 10.92
C GLY A 34 16.37 9.40 10.17
N SER A 35 17.01 9.81 9.09
CA SER A 35 16.53 10.92 8.25
C SER A 35 15.20 10.59 7.58
N PHE A 36 15.02 9.36 7.10
CA PHE A 36 13.78 8.90 6.47
C PHE A 36 12.60 8.96 7.45
N LEU A 37 12.76 8.40 8.66
CA LEU A 37 11.73 8.42 9.68
C LEU A 37 11.40 9.84 10.17
N TYR A 38 12.42 10.68 10.35
CA TYR A 38 12.23 12.08 10.75
C TYR A 38 11.47 12.87 9.66
N LEU A 39 11.89 12.73 8.40
CA LEU A 39 11.27 13.44 7.30
C LEU A 39 9.85 12.96 7.02
N LEU A 40 9.51 11.69 7.28
CA LEU A 40 8.12 11.21 7.20
C LEU A 40 7.18 11.99 8.14
N ASN A 41 7.65 12.35 9.32
CA ASN A 41 6.87 13.16 10.26
C ASN A 41 6.81 14.64 9.83
N VAL A 42 7.95 15.19 9.40
CA VAL A 42 8.03 16.60 8.95
C VAL A 42 7.17 16.84 7.71
N ILE A 43 7.28 15.98 6.69
CA ILE A 43 6.54 16.13 5.44
C ILE A 43 5.04 15.96 5.68
N HIS A 44 4.63 15.09 6.62
CA HIS A 44 3.24 14.96 7.03
C HIS A 44 2.71 16.29 7.55
N GLY A 45 3.42 16.94 8.47
CA GLY A 45 3.03 18.25 8.99
C GLY A 45 2.95 19.32 7.90
N ILE A 46 3.94 19.38 7.00
CA ILE A 46 3.97 20.35 5.90
C ILE A 46 2.80 20.14 4.93
N PHE A 47 2.56 18.90 4.49
CA PHE A 47 1.48 18.58 3.55
C PHE A 47 0.10 18.70 4.20
N GLN A 48 -0.01 18.40 5.50
CA GLN A 48 -1.23 18.63 6.25
C GLN A 48 -1.54 20.12 6.33
N PHE A 49 -0.55 20.96 6.57
CA PHE A 49 -0.72 22.41 6.58
C PHE A 49 -1.04 22.98 5.19
N LEU A 50 -0.34 22.51 4.15
CA LEU A 50 -0.43 23.10 2.81
C LEU A 50 -1.64 22.59 2.01
N PHE A 51 -1.96 21.30 2.13
CA PHE A 51 -2.98 20.63 1.30
C PHE A 51 -4.08 19.92 2.11
N GLY A 52 -4.00 19.88 3.45
CA GLY A 52 -4.96 19.16 4.29
C GLY A 52 -4.87 17.62 4.18
N ALA A 53 -3.82 17.11 3.54
CA ALA A 53 -3.65 15.69 3.22
C ALA A 53 -2.21 15.22 3.49
N GLY A 54 -1.85 15.09 4.77
CA GLY A 54 -0.51 14.70 5.22
C GLY A 54 -0.02 13.34 4.68
N LEU A 55 -0.94 12.39 4.44
CA LEU A 55 -0.61 11.08 3.85
C LEU A 55 0.01 11.19 2.46
N VAL A 56 -0.41 12.17 1.65
CA VAL A 56 0.15 12.37 0.30
C VAL A 56 1.63 12.73 0.39
N GLY A 57 2.02 13.55 1.37
CA GLY A 57 3.41 13.91 1.60
C GLY A 57 4.27 12.71 2.00
N GLN A 58 3.73 11.83 2.86
CA GLN A 58 4.42 10.61 3.27
C GLN A 58 4.61 9.64 2.10
N LEU A 59 3.61 9.47 1.25
CA LEU A 59 3.67 8.61 0.07
C LEU A 59 4.67 9.14 -0.97
N ALA A 60 4.67 10.46 -1.21
CA ALA A 60 5.64 11.11 -2.09
C ALA A 60 7.07 10.98 -1.57
N LEU A 61 7.31 11.21 -0.28
CA LEU A 61 8.64 11.05 0.33
C LEU A 61 9.12 9.60 0.23
N GLY A 62 8.23 8.63 0.53
CA GLY A 62 8.49 7.21 0.36
C GLY A 62 8.94 6.88 -1.06
N ALA A 63 8.17 7.31 -2.06
CA ALA A 63 8.48 7.11 -3.47
C ALA A 63 9.82 7.72 -3.89
N VAL A 64 10.18 8.90 -3.36
CA VAL A 64 11.47 9.54 -3.63
C VAL A 64 12.63 8.73 -3.04
N TYR A 65 12.51 8.25 -1.79
CA TYR A 65 13.58 7.56 -1.09
C TYR A 65 13.88 6.14 -1.60
N THR A 66 12.92 5.50 -2.26
CA THR A 66 13.03 4.13 -2.80
C THR A 66 13.41 4.08 -4.28
N ILE A 67 13.69 2.89 -4.78
CA ILE A 67 13.80 2.62 -6.23
C ILE A 67 12.39 2.79 -6.85
N PRO A 68 12.24 3.40 -8.05
CA PRO A 68 13.27 3.77 -9.03
C PRO A 68 13.77 5.22 -8.97
N LEU A 69 13.32 6.06 -8.01
CA LEU A 69 13.59 7.50 -8.03
C LEU A 69 15.00 7.85 -7.54
N ALA A 70 15.25 7.85 -6.23
CA ALA A 70 16.54 8.29 -5.68
C ALA A 70 17.38 7.15 -5.09
N ASN A 71 16.77 6.01 -4.74
CA ASN A 71 17.47 4.85 -4.16
C ASN A 71 18.40 5.23 -2.98
N ILE A 72 17.89 6.06 -2.06
CA ILE A 72 18.67 6.56 -0.92
C ILE A 72 18.66 5.55 0.22
N LEU A 73 17.54 4.85 0.43
CA LEU A 73 17.35 3.90 1.52
C LEU A 73 18.06 2.56 1.21
N PRO A 74 18.73 1.90 2.17
CA PRO A 74 19.35 0.59 1.94
C PRO A 74 18.33 -0.47 1.50
N PHE A 75 18.73 -1.35 0.57
CA PHE A 75 17.84 -2.33 -0.04
C PHE A 75 17.22 -3.32 0.97
N ASP A 76 17.97 -3.74 1.99
CA ASP A 76 17.48 -4.62 3.05
C ASP A 76 16.33 -3.99 3.85
N ILE A 77 16.39 -2.68 4.05
CA ILE A 77 15.35 -1.91 4.73
C ILE A 77 14.17 -1.66 3.79
N GLN A 78 14.42 -1.36 2.50
CA GLN A 78 13.36 -1.22 1.50
C GLN A 78 12.49 -2.48 1.42
N THR A 79 13.10 -3.67 1.37
CA THR A 79 12.38 -4.95 1.29
C THR A 79 11.61 -5.27 2.58
N SER A 80 12.21 -4.99 3.74
CA SER A 80 11.56 -5.18 5.04
C SER A 80 10.35 -4.27 5.23
N ILE A 81 10.53 -2.95 5.01
CA ILE A 81 9.43 -1.97 5.06
C ILE A 81 8.40 -2.26 3.98
N GLY A 82 8.81 -2.70 2.79
CA GLY A 82 7.91 -3.13 1.72
C GLY A 82 7.00 -4.27 2.15
N THR A 83 7.54 -5.28 2.84
CA THR A 83 6.75 -6.42 3.36
C THR A 83 5.75 -5.98 4.43
N ILE A 84 6.18 -5.10 5.35
CA ILE A 84 5.28 -4.48 6.32
C ILE A 84 4.20 -3.64 5.62
N GLY A 85 4.57 -2.92 4.55
CA GLY A 85 3.65 -2.15 3.72
C GLY A 85 2.60 -3.02 3.04
N TYR A 86 3.00 -4.15 2.44
CA TYR A 86 2.06 -5.13 1.87
C TYR A 86 1.11 -5.70 2.92
N LEU A 87 1.61 -6.00 4.13
CA LEU A 87 0.77 -6.42 5.25
C LEU A 87 -0.20 -5.28 5.66
N GLY A 88 0.27 -4.05 5.72
CA GLY A 88 -0.54 -2.87 6.05
C GLY A 88 -1.64 -2.62 5.01
N LEU A 89 -1.35 -2.77 3.72
CA LEU A 89 -2.34 -2.69 2.65
C LEU A 89 -3.42 -3.77 2.79
N LEU A 90 -3.02 -5.01 3.11
CA LEU A 90 -3.99 -6.09 3.35
C LEU A 90 -4.87 -5.81 4.57
N LEU A 91 -4.29 -5.33 5.66
CA LEU A 91 -5.03 -4.95 6.87
C LEU A 91 -5.98 -3.79 6.59
N LEU A 92 -5.59 -2.81 5.77
CA LEU A 92 -6.45 -1.69 5.38
C LEU A 92 -7.67 -2.16 4.57
N ILE A 93 -7.49 -3.12 3.67
CA ILE A 93 -8.60 -3.74 2.92
C ILE A 93 -9.54 -4.49 3.88
N VAL A 94 -8.99 -5.25 4.83
CA VAL A 94 -9.78 -5.99 5.83
C VAL A 94 -10.54 -5.04 6.75
N GLU A 95 -9.90 -3.97 7.24
CA GLU A 95 -10.52 -2.96 8.11
C GLU A 95 -11.67 -2.25 7.37
N GLY A 96 -11.43 -1.82 6.13
CA GLY A 96 -12.47 -1.24 5.30
C GLY A 96 -13.64 -2.20 5.04
N GLY A 97 -13.34 -3.48 4.80
CA GLY A 97 -14.34 -4.53 4.61
C GLY A 97 -15.17 -4.84 5.85
N LEU A 98 -14.57 -4.74 7.04
CA LEU A 98 -15.25 -4.94 8.32
C LEU A 98 -16.12 -3.73 8.71
N ASP A 99 -15.68 -2.51 8.40
CA ASP A 99 -16.47 -1.30 8.66
C ASP A 99 -17.66 -1.14 7.69
N ALA A 100 -17.60 -1.80 6.52
CA ALA A 100 -18.66 -1.77 5.53
C ALA A 100 -19.99 -2.35 6.06
N ARG A 101 -21.06 -1.57 5.95
CA ARG A 101 -22.43 -1.96 6.33
C ARG A 101 -23.01 -2.93 5.29
N LEU A 102 -22.71 -4.22 5.43
CA LEU A 102 -23.17 -5.26 4.50
C LEU A 102 -24.71 -5.35 4.42
N ASP A 103 -25.42 -4.94 5.46
CA ASP A 103 -26.89 -4.91 5.48
C ASP A 103 -27.49 -4.00 4.41
N ILE A 104 -26.87 -2.84 4.14
CA ILE A 104 -27.33 -1.85 3.15
C ILE A 104 -26.88 -2.27 1.74
N LEU A 105 -25.74 -2.97 1.63
CA LEU A 105 -25.23 -3.51 0.37
C LEU A 105 -25.97 -4.77 -0.09
N SER A 106 -26.57 -5.53 0.84
CA SER A 106 -27.37 -6.72 0.54
C SER A 106 -28.66 -6.40 -0.24
N GLU A 107 -29.12 -5.15 -0.21
CA GLU A 107 -30.23 -4.70 -1.05
C GLU A 107 -29.84 -4.76 -2.54
N ARG A 108 -30.55 -5.58 -3.32
CA ARG A 108 -30.24 -5.89 -4.73
C ARG A 108 -30.02 -4.67 -5.63
N ARG A 109 -30.72 -3.57 -5.35
CA ARG A 109 -30.60 -2.29 -6.08
C ARG A 109 -29.31 -1.55 -5.73
N SER A 110 -28.93 -1.54 -4.46
CA SER A 110 -27.71 -0.90 -3.95
C SER A 110 -26.46 -1.62 -4.46
N LEU A 111 -26.48 -2.96 -4.41
CA LEU A 111 -25.46 -3.83 -4.97
C LEU A 111 -25.24 -3.53 -6.47
N PHE A 112 -26.30 -3.41 -7.24
CA PHE A 112 -26.20 -3.14 -8.67
C PHE A 112 -25.56 -1.78 -8.97
N ILE A 113 -25.93 -0.74 -8.22
CA ILE A 113 -25.31 0.59 -8.33
C ILE A 113 -23.83 0.54 -7.94
N CYS A 114 -23.50 -0.18 -6.86
CA CYS A 114 -22.13 -0.39 -6.39
C CYS A 114 -21.26 -1.05 -7.48
N ILE A 115 -21.75 -2.12 -8.12
CA ILE A 115 -21.04 -2.79 -9.22
C ILE A 115 -20.81 -1.82 -10.38
N ILE A 116 -21.82 -1.04 -10.78
CA ILE A 116 -21.66 -0.07 -11.88
C ILE A 116 -20.61 0.98 -11.52
N VAL A 117 -20.63 1.49 -10.29
CA VAL A 117 -19.67 2.48 -9.80
C VAL A 117 -18.26 1.91 -9.79
N ALA A 118 -18.06 0.69 -9.27
CA ALA A 118 -16.76 0.03 -9.24
C ALA A 118 -16.24 -0.28 -10.66
N LEU A 119 -17.10 -0.83 -11.53
CA LEU A 119 -16.75 -1.09 -12.94
C LEU A 119 -16.40 0.20 -13.69
N SER A 120 -17.10 1.31 -13.41
CA SER A 120 -16.75 2.61 -13.97
C SER A 120 -15.44 3.13 -13.39
N GLY A 121 -15.20 2.93 -12.09
CA GLY A 121 -14.00 3.33 -11.37
C GLY A 121 -12.73 2.65 -11.87
N ILE A 122 -12.84 1.38 -12.31
CA ILE A 122 -11.72 0.63 -12.90
C ILE A 122 -11.64 0.84 -14.41
N GLY A 123 -12.77 0.70 -15.11
CA GLY A 123 -12.84 0.70 -16.57
C GLY A 123 -12.46 2.05 -17.20
N LEU A 124 -12.84 3.16 -16.57
CA LEU A 124 -12.54 4.50 -17.07
C LEU A 124 -11.04 4.82 -17.04
N PRO A 125 -10.32 4.76 -15.90
CA PRO A 125 -8.88 5.05 -15.87
C PRO A 125 -8.06 4.07 -16.71
N ILE A 126 -8.44 2.79 -16.80
CA ILE A 126 -7.80 1.84 -17.71
C ILE A 126 -8.02 2.25 -19.18
N GLY A 127 -9.27 2.53 -19.55
CA GLY A 127 -9.63 2.93 -20.92
C GLY A 127 -8.95 4.24 -21.34
N VAL A 128 -8.93 5.23 -20.45
CA VAL A 128 -8.26 6.52 -20.68
C VAL A 128 -6.74 6.32 -20.79
N SER A 129 -6.13 5.47 -19.96
CA SER A 129 -4.69 5.17 -20.03
C SER A 129 -4.32 4.51 -21.36
N ILE A 130 -5.07 3.50 -21.79
CA ILE A 130 -4.85 2.85 -23.10
C ILE A 130 -5.06 3.87 -24.22
N LEU A 131 -6.14 4.64 -24.19
CA LEU A 131 -6.39 5.65 -25.21
C LEU A 131 -5.27 6.69 -25.29
N ALA A 132 -4.82 7.22 -24.16
CA ALA A 132 -3.80 8.25 -24.12
C ALA A 132 -2.40 7.72 -24.46
N LEU A 133 -1.97 6.59 -23.87
CA LEU A 133 -0.60 6.09 -24.03
C LEU A 133 -0.41 5.24 -25.29
N HIS A 134 -1.40 4.40 -25.63
CA HIS A 134 -1.30 3.57 -26.83
C HIS A 134 -1.51 4.41 -28.11
N PHE A 135 -2.56 5.23 -28.17
CA PHE A 135 -2.81 6.05 -29.37
C PHE A 135 -2.01 7.36 -29.37
N GLY A 136 -1.73 7.97 -28.23
CA GLY A 136 -0.99 9.24 -28.18
C GLY A 136 0.53 9.08 -28.27
N TYR A 137 1.09 8.07 -27.62
CA TYR A 137 2.55 7.91 -27.47
C TYR A 137 3.10 6.57 -28.00
N SER A 138 2.25 5.73 -28.60
CA SER A 138 2.62 4.44 -29.20
C SER A 138 3.26 3.44 -28.21
N TYR A 139 2.89 3.49 -26.93
CA TYR A 139 3.27 2.47 -25.95
C TYR A 139 2.53 1.14 -26.18
N SER A 140 3.07 0.04 -25.65
CA SER A 140 2.41 -1.27 -25.73
C SER A 140 1.06 -1.25 -25.00
N VAL A 141 0.11 -2.08 -25.47
CA VAL A 141 -1.20 -2.26 -24.80
C VAL A 141 -0.98 -2.74 -23.36
N LEU A 142 0.04 -3.56 -23.11
CA LEU A 142 0.36 -4.05 -21.77
C LEU A 142 0.90 -2.93 -20.87
N GLU A 143 1.79 -2.07 -21.36
CA GLU A 143 2.36 -0.98 -20.57
C GLU A 143 1.28 0.04 -20.19
N SER A 144 0.46 0.44 -21.16
CA SER A 144 -0.66 1.36 -20.93
C SER A 144 -1.76 0.75 -20.05
N PHE A 145 -1.99 -0.56 -20.14
CA PHE A 145 -2.87 -1.29 -19.22
C PHE A 145 -2.32 -1.28 -17.79
N VAL A 146 -1.03 -1.54 -17.58
CA VAL A 146 -0.40 -1.53 -16.24
C VAL A 146 -0.48 -0.14 -15.61
N VAL A 147 -0.21 0.92 -16.36
CA VAL A 147 -0.36 2.31 -15.89
C VAL A 147 -1.81 2.61 -15.51
N GLY A 148 -2.76 2.18 -16.34
CA GLY A 148 -4.19 2.37 -16.08
C GLY A 148 -4.69 1.60 -14.86
N ALA A 149 -4.24 0.36 -14.70
CA ALA A 149 -4.55 -0.49 -13.56
C ALA A 149 -3.96 0.04 -12.24
N ALA A 150 -2.76 0.62 -12.29
CA ALA A 150 -2.17 1.28 -11.13
C ALA A 150 -2.96 2.54 -10.74
N LEU A 151 -3.43 3.32 -11.72
CA LEU A 151 -4.20 4.54 -11.49
C LEU A 151 -5.64 4.28 -11.01
N SER A 152 -6.19 3.09 -11.28
CA SER A 152 -7.50 2.67 -10.77
C SER A 152 -7.49 2.21 -9.30
N ALA A 153 -6.35 2.24 -8.61
CA ALA A 153 -6.27 1.82 -7.21
C ALA A 153 -6.96 2.86 -6.29
N THR A 154 -8.12 2.50 -5.76
CA THR A 154 -8.92 3.36 -4.87
C THR A 154 -8.49 3.16 -3.41
N SER A 155 -7.66 4.07 -2.86
CA SER A 155 -7.21 3.93 -1.47
C SER A 155 -8.22 4.47 -0.46
N LEU A 156 -8.90 3.56 0.24
CA LEU A 156 -9.87 3.88 1.28
C LEU A 156 -9.24 4.71 2.42
N GLY A 157 -8.01 4.40 2.83
CA GLY A 157 -7.30 5.09 3.90
C GLY A 157 -7.01 6.56 3.60
N THR A 158 -6.65 6.88 2.35
CA THR A 158 -6.47 8.28 1.93
C THR A 158 -7.80 9.03 1.86
N THR A 159 -8.87 8.35 1.43
CA THR A 159 -10.22 8.92 1.34
C THR A 159 -10.79 9.21 2.72
N PHE A 160 -10.65 8.29 3.69
CA PHE A 160 -11.08 8.48 5.07
C PHE A 160 -10.28 9.54 5.81
N ALA A 161 -8.96 9.63 5.60
CA ALA A 161 -8.15 10.71 6.17
C ALA A 161 -8.65 12.09 5.70
N ILE A 162 -8.92 12.23 4.39
CA ILE A 162 -9.47 13.46 3.82
C ILE A 162 -10.90 13.71 4.32
N MET A 163 -11.77 12.70 4.39
CA MET A 163 -13.12 12.87 4.92
C MET A 163 -13.14 13.29 6.39
N SER A 164 -12.16 12.84 7.18
CA SER A 164 -12.04 13.22 8.59
C SER A 164 -11.69 14.71 8.78
N SER A 165 -10.94 15.31 7.85
CA SER A 165 -10.53 16.72 7.93
C SER A 165 -11.67 17.71 7.63
N PHE A 166 -12.75 17.24 6.97
CA PHE A 166 -13.96 18.02 6.70
C PHE A 166 -15.05 17.92 7.78
N ARG A 167 -14.79 17.28 8.93
CA ARG A 167 -15.74 17.34 10.06
C ARG A 167 -15.73 18.74 10.65
N PHE A 168 -16.70 19.56 10.24
CA PHE A 168 -16.94 20.86 10.85
C PHE A 168 -17.20 20.69 12.36
N PRO A 169 -16.54 21.45 13.24
CA PRO A 169 -16.91 21.48 14.64
C PRO A 169 -18.31 22.07 14.73
N SER A 170 -19.31 21.22 14.98
CA SER A 170 -20.65 21.65 15.37
C SER A 170 -20.54 22.40 16.69
N SER A 171 -20.32 23.72 16.58
CA SER A 171 -20.44 24.64 17.69
C SER A 171 -21.91 24.69 18.07
N ARG A 172 -22.32 23.95 19.09
CA ARG A 172 -23.56 24.25 19.80
C ARG A 172 -23.25 24.45 21.28
N PRO A 173 -23.26 25.69 21.79
CA PRO A 173 -23.15 25.96 23.21
C PRO A 173 -24.47 25.60 23.90
N ASP A 174 -24.31 24.97 25.07
CA ASP A 174 -25.20 24.92 26.24
C ASP A 174 -26.61 24.33 26.13
N THR A 175 -26.94 23.41 27.05
CA THR A 175 -27.84 23.71 28.18
C THR A 175 -27.70 22.62 29.25
N TYR A 176 -27.26 23.02 30.44
CA TYR A 176 -27.30 22.20 31.65
C TYR A 176 -28.76 22.07 32.10
N VAL A 177 -29.32 20.85 32.09
CA VAL A 177 -30.59 20.54 32.74
C VAL A 177 -30.30 19.55 33.86
N LEU A 178 -30.64 19.96 35.09
CA LEU A 178 -30.66 19.15 36.30
C LEU A 178 -32.00 18.41 36.40
N ASP A 179 -31.98 17.26 37.11
CA ASP A 179 -33.12 16.56 37.76
C ASP A 179 -33.94 15.60 36.86
N SER A 180 -34.43 14.41 37.25
CA SER A 180 -34.53 13.65 38.51
C SER A 180 -34.58 12.14 38.16
N GLY A 181 -34.31 11.24 39.10
CA GLY A 181 -34.19 9.78 38.85
C GLY A 181 -35.48 9.00 38.60
N ASP A 182 -35.37 7.89 37.86
CA ASP A 182 -36.09 6.61 38.06
C ASP A 182 -35.49 5.49 37.16
N GLU A 183 -35.74 4.23 37.53
CA GLU A 183 -34.95 2.99 37.30
C GLU A 183 -34.99 2.31 35.87
N PRO A 184 -34.35 1.14 35.63
CA PRO A 184 -33.25 0.92 34.69
C PRO A 184 -33.67 0.43 33.28
N ARG A 185 -33.00 0.91 32.21
CA ARG A 185 -33.10 0.34 30.86
C ARG A 185 -31.78 0.42 30.09
N GLN A 186 -31.37 -0.74 29.59
CA GLN A 186 -30.46 -0.99 28.46
C GLN A 186 -29.80 0.25 27.84
N GLU A 187 -28.55 0.52 28.23
CA GLU A 187 -27.66 1.37 27.43
C GLU A 187 -26.74 0.45 26.63
N SER A 188 -27.30 -0.07 25.54
CA SER A 188 -26.53 -0.36 24.34
C SER A 188 -25.61 0.84 24.12
N SER A 189 -24.30 0.61 24.14
CA SER A 189 -23.25 1.61 23.98
C SER A 189 -23.51 2.42 22.71
N ALA A 190 -24.22 3.52 22.90
CA ALA A 190 -24.52 4.52 21.90
C ALA A 190 -23.21 5.28 21.66
N SER A 191 -22.38 4.72 20.79
CA SER A 191 -21.46 5.53 20.00
C SER A 191 -22.33 6.52 19.24
N SER A 192 -22.29 7.76 19.71
CA SER A 192 -22.95 8.94 19.18
C SER A 192 -22.87 8.97 17.65
N LYS A 193 -23.95 8.52 17.01
CA LYS A 193 -24.23 8.67 15.58
C LYS A 193 -24.57 10.13 15.29
N GLU A 194 -23.55 10.97 15.20
CA GLU A 194 -23.65 12.22 14.43
C GLU A 194 -23.41 11.87 12.96
N GLY A 195 -24.40 12.16 12.11
CA GLY A 195 -24.51 11.70 10.73
C GLY A 195 -23.34 12.10 9.83
N GLY A 196 -22.31 11.26 9.80
CA GLY A 196 -21.24 11.31 8.81
C GLY A 196 -21.70 10.72 7.48
N LEU A 197 -21.08 11.15 6.38
CA LEU A 197 -21.37 10.67 5.02
C LEU A 197 -21.32 9.13 4.91
N GLY A 198 -20.54 8.44 5.74
CA GLY A 198 -20.48 6.97 5.80
C GLY A 198 -21.76 6.26 6.26
N ASP A 199 -22.62 6.93 7.04
CA ASP A 199 -23.94 6.39 7.44
C ASP A 199 -25.03 6.68 6.38
N THR A 200 -24.70 7.42 5.31
CA THR A 200 -25.61 7.63 4.17
C THR A 200 -25.55 6.45 3.21
N ARG A 201 -26.68 6.12 2.56
CA ARG A 201 -26.74 5.09 1.52
C ARG A 201 -25.67 5.30 0.44
N ALA A 202 -25.43 6.55 0.04
CA ALA A 202 -24.40 6.89 -0.94
C ALA A 202 -22.99 6.61 -0.42
N GLY A 203 -22.67 6.99 0.83
CA GLY A 203 -21.38 6.69 1.44
C GLY A 203 -21.13 5.19 1.59
N THR A 204 -22.14 4.42 2.00
CA THR A 204 -22.02 2.96 2.06
C THR A 204 -21.76 2.34 0.68
N ILE A 205 -22.44 2.82 -0.37
CA ILE A 205 -22.21 2.38 -1.75
C ILE A 205 -20.78 2.72 -2.21
N LEU A 206 -20.28 3.92 -1.91
CA LEU A 206 -18.92 4.35 -2.29
C LEU A 206 -17.83 3.56 -1.56
N ILE A 207 -18.01 3.30 -0.26
CA ILE A 207 -17.10 2.45 0.52
C ILE A 207 -17.10 1.02 -0.03
N GLY A 208 -18.29 0.48 -0.33
CA GLY A 208 -18.44 -0.84 -0.95
C GLY A 208 -17.77 -0.95 -2.33
N ALA A 209 -17.85 0.10 -3.15
CA ALA A 209 -17.20 0.15 -4.46
C ALA A 209 -15.68 0.19 -4.33
N ALA A 210 -15.14 1.00 -3.41
CA ALA A 210 -13.70 1.08 -3.15
C ALA A 210 -13.11 -0.27 -2.73
N LEU A 211 -13.82 -1.04 -1.91
CA LEU A 211 -13.40 -2.38 -1.50
C LEU A 211 -13.41 -3.39 -2.66
N LEU A 212 -14.37 -3.26 -3.57
CA LEU A 212 -14.43 -4.10 -4.77
C LEU A 212 -13.21 -3.81 -5.67
N ASP A 213 -12.83 -2.54 -5.80
CA ASP A 213 -11.66 -2.11 -6.57
C ASP A 213 -10.35 -2.66 -5.99
N ASP A 214 -10.21 -2.75 -4.66
CA ASP A 214 -9.02 -3.33 -4.01
C ASP A 214 -8.85 -4.84 -4.33
N ILE A 215 -9.95 -5.61 -4.29
CA ILE A 215 -9.92 -7.04 -4.65
C ILE A 215 -9.61 -7.22 -6.13
N VAL A 216 -10.28 -6.44 -6.99
CA VAL A 216 -10.04 -6.50 -8.43
C VAL A 216 -8.61 -6.05 -8.76
N GLY A 217 -8.06 -5.06 -8.05
CA GLY A 217 -6.67 -4.61 -8.16
C GLY A 217 -5.68 -5.73 -7.85
N LEU A 218 -5.91 -6.53 -6.81
CA LEU A 218 -5.11 -7.72 -6.52
C LEU A 218 -5.19 -8.78 -7.64
N VAL A 219 -6.38 -9.00 -8.20
CA VAL A 219 -6.56 -9.90 -9.35
C VAL A 219 -5.83 -9.37 -10.58
N ILE A 220 -5.94 -8.08 -10.88
CA ILE A 220 -5.25 -7.44 -11.99
C ILE A 220 -3.73 -7.53 -11.81
N SER A 221 -3.21 -7.32 -10.60
CA SER A 221 -1.77 -7.50 -10.31
C SER A 221 -1.29 -8.92 -10.62
N SER A 222 -2.10 -9.95 -10.33
CA SER A 222 -1.79 -11.33 -10.70
C SER A 222 -1.83 -11.55 -12.22
N VAL A 223 -2.84 -11.01 -12.91
CA VAL A 223 -2.95 -11.10 -14.38
C VAL A 223 -1.76 -10.43 -15.07
N VAL A 224 -1.37 -9.23 -14.65
CA VAL A 224 -0.20 -8.51 -15.17
C VAL A 224 1.07 -9.34 -15.01
N SER A 225 1.28 -9.95 -13.84
CA SER A 225 2.44 -10.79 -13.58
C SER A 225 2.51 -11.97 -14.56
N ASN A 226 1.38 -12.66 -14.79
CA ASN A 226 1.29 -13.79 -15.72
C ASN A 226 1.51 -13.39 -17.19
N LEU A 227 0.96 -12.24 -17.62
CA LEU A 227 1.10 -11.73 -19.00
C LEU A 227 2.50 -11.15 -19.27
N GLY A 228 3.13 -10.54 -18.27
CA GLY A 228 4.50 -10.06 -18.35
C GLY A 228 5.49 -11.21 -18.56
N SER A 229 5.29 -12.34 -17.87
CA SER A 229 6.16 -13.51 -18.02
C SER A 229 6.01 -14.24 -19.36
N THR A 230 4.82 -14.23 -19.98
CA THR A 230 4.59 -14.94 -21.26
C THR A 230 5.03 -14.18 -22.49
N ASN A 231 5.04 -12.84 -22.45
CA ASN A 231 5.57 -12.01 -23.54
C ASN A 231 7.09 -11.78 -23.44
N SER A 232 7.71 -12.30 -22.38
CA SER A 232 9.16 -12.39 -22.23
C SER A 232 9.69 -13.60 -23.00
N GLY A 233 9.71 -13.51 -24.32
CA GLY A 233 10.84 -14.08 -25.09
C GLY A 233 12.15 -13.45 -24.61
N PRO A 234 13.34 -13.92 -25.04
CA PRO A 234 14.63 -13.45 -24.54
C PRO A 234 14.89 -12.00 -24.95
N ILE A 235 14.28 -11.07 -24.23
CA ILE A 235 14.41 -9.64 -24.35
C ILE A 235 14.22 -9.09 -22.93
N HIS A 236 15.23 -8.33 -22.48
CA HIS A 236 15.35 -7.69 -21.16
C HIS A 236 16.12 -8.36 -20.02
N ALA A 237 17.28 -8.93 -20.34
CA ALA A 237 18.50 -8.66 -19.55
C ALA A 237 19.17 -7.30 -19.94
N CYS A 238 18.52 -6.48 -20.78
CA CYS A 238 19.12 -5.32 -21.45
C CYS A 238 18.27 -4.01 -21.37
N VAL A 239 17.61 -3.74 -20.23
CA VAL A 239 17.22 -2.35 -19.86
C VAL A 239 17.81 -1.88 -18.54
N ALA A 240 18.50 -2.77 -17.81
CA ALA A 240 19.29 -2.39 -16.64
C ALA A 240 20.67 -1.79 -16.99
N HIS A 241 21.00 -1.55 -18.26
CA HIS A 241 22.34 -1.09 -18.65
C HIS A 241 22.33 0.14 -19.57
N ARG A 242 21.81 1.25 -19.05
CA ARG A 242 22.10 2.59 -19.58
C ARG A 242 22.67 3.56 -18.54
N ASN A 243 23.31 3.06 -17.48
CA ASN A 243 24.31 3.82 -16.71
C ASN A 243 24.84 2.98 -15.56
N LEU A 244 25.82 2.11 -15.81
CA LEU A 244 26.86 1.79 -14.85
C LEU A 244 27.94 1.03 -15.62
N THR A 245 28.92 1.77 -16.14
CA THR A 245 30.24 1.17 -16.31
C THR A 245 30.70 0.69 -14.93
N THR A 246 31.18 -0.56 -14.88
CA THR A 246 31.86 -1.27 -13.77
C THR A 246 31.04 -2.44 -13.22
N TYR A 247 31.64 -3.64 -13.35
CA TYR A 247 31.28 -4.99 -12.86
C TYR A 247 30.64 -5.96 -13.89
N PRO A 248 31.43 -6.82 -14.57
CA PRO A 248 30.94 -8.03 -15.21
C PRO A 248 30.71 -9.11 -14.13
N TYR A 249 30.07 -10.22 -14.50
CA TYR A 249 29.72 -11.38 -13.65
C TYR A 249 28.40 -11.22 -12.85
N LEU A 250 27.27 -11.58 -13.49
CA LEU A 250 26.34 -12.63 -13.02
C LEU A 250 25.09 -12.65 -13.94
N CYS A 251 25.25 -13.24 -15.13
CA CYS A 251 24.14 -13.89 -15.83
C CYS A 251 24.38 -15.40 -15.71
N PRO A 252 23.52 -16.20 -15.07
CA PRO A 252 23.63 -17.65 -15.14
C PRO A 252 23.11 -18.10 -16.52
N ASP A 253 24.05 -18.48 -17.38
CA ASP A 253 23.78 -19.14 -18.65
C ASP A 253 23.11 -20.50 -18.47
N SER A 254 22.23 -20.82 -19.42
CA SER A 254 21.89 -22.16 -19.91
C SER A 254 20.98 -23.05 -19.05
N VAL A 255 19.70 -23.07 -19.47
CA VAL A 255 19.01 -24.26 -20.00
C VAL A 255 19.80 -25.57 -19.83
N ARG A 256 19.45 -26.36 -18.82
CA ARG A 256 19.81 -27.78 -18.76
C ARG A 256 18.57 -28.61 -19.02
N THR A 257 18.47 -29.08 -20.26
CA THR A 257 17.56 -30.13 -20.71
C THR A 257 17.71 -31.36 -19.81
N TRP A 258 16.61 -31.85 -19.26
CA TRP A 258 16.51 -33.19 -18.68
C TRP A 258 16.37 -34.21 -19.81
N PRO A 259 17.28 -35.19 -20.00
CA PRO A 259 16.96 -36.40 -20.74
C PRO A 259 16.34 -37.44 -19.78
N GLY A 260 15.38 -38.19 -20.31
CA GLY A 260 14.51 -39.10 -19.56
C GLY A 260 15.20 -40.29 -18.89
N GLY A 261 14.37 -41.03 -18.15
CA GLY A 261 14.69 -42.25 -17.39
C GLY A 261 15.25 -43.40 -18.24
N PRO A 262 15.42 -44.59 -17.65
CA PRO A 262 14.32 -45.37 -17.08
C PRO A 262 14.23 -45.40 -15.55
#